data_AF-A0A1B9I368-F1
#
_entry.id   AF-A0A1B9I368-F1
#
_cell.length_a   1.000
_cell.length_b   1.000
_cell.length_c   1.000
_cell.angle_alpha   90.00
_cell.angle_beta   90.00
_cell.angle_gamma   90.00
#
_symmetry.space_group_name_H-M   'P 1'
#
loop_
_entity.id
_entity.type
_entity.pdbx_description
1 polymer ?
#
loop_
_entity_poly.entity_id
_entity_poly.type
_entity_poly.pdbx_seq_one_letter_code
_entity_poly.pdbx_strand_id
1 'polypeptide(L)'
;MNANYASDASSSYSTPSPSSTFRKFSEEPLPQYSLSSDFAHLVEEPGMNVVIARKVAKLQDSLPNLSPSNLRQAKADMMYLLSILGGEDMDVAQSKADSVFNAPL
;
A
#
# COMPACT_ATOMS: atom_id res chain seq x y z
N MET A 1 -64.21 -42.02 -2.00
CA MET A 1 -62.75 -41.87 -1.77
C MET A 1 -62.49 -40.35 -1.75
N ASN A 2 -62.79 -39.68 -0.65
CA ASN A 2 -61.92 -39.31 0.48
C ASN A 2 -60.91 -38.19 0.16
N ALA A 3 -61.23 -37.01 0.72
CA ALA A 3 -60.40 -35.94 1.28
C ALA A 3 -58.99 -35.65 0.74
N ASN A 4 -58.64 -34.36 0.57
CA ASN A 4 -57.61 -33.70 1.38
C ASN A 4 -57.18 -32.33 0.83
N TYR A 5 -57.42 -31.32 1.66
CA TYR A 5 -56.51 -30.29 2.15
C TYR A 5 -55.71 -29.36 1.21
N ALA A 6 -55.84 -28.09 1.58
CA ALA A 6 -54.94 -26.98 1.36
C ALA A 6 -53.46 -27.36 1.46
N SER A 7 -52.66 -26.75 0.59
CA SER A 7 -51.24 -26.50 0.84
C SER A 7 -50.99 -25.03 0.51
N ASP A 8 -51.04 -24.26 1.58
CA ASP A 8 -50.28 -23.04 1.79
C ASP A 8 -48.81 -23.28 1.39
N ALA A 9 -48.26 -22.41 0.55
CA ALA A 9 -46.85 -21.99 0.57
C ALA A 9 -46.47 -21.36 -0.78
N SER A 10 -46.53 -20.04 -0.85
CA SER A 10 -45.38 -19.25 -1.33
C SER A 10 -45.69 -17.77 -1.06
N SER A 11 -45.49 -17.39 0.20
CA SER A 11 -45.19 -16.01 0.56
C SER A 11 -44.13 -15.49 -0.40
N SER A 12 -44.57 -14.67 -1.36
CA SER A 12 -43.69 -13.95 -2.27
C SER A 12 -43.02 -12.85 -1.45
N TYR A 13 -41.97 -13.21 -0.72
CA TYR A 13 -41.02 -12.23 -0.21
C TYR A 13 -40.32 -11.63 -1.43
N SER A 14 -40.86 -10.53 -1.93
CA SER A 14 -40.12 -9.61 -2.77
C SER A 14 -38.93 -9.12 -1.95
N THR A 15 -37.78 -9.78 -2.09
CA THR A 15 -36.52 -9.23 -1.62
C THR A 15 -36.28 -7.96 -2.42
N PRO A 16 -36.17 -6.77 -1.80
CA PRO A 16 -35.63 -5.64 -2.52
C PRO A 16 -34.20 -6.02 -2.89
N SER A 17 -33.97 -6.22 -4.18
CA SER A 17 -32.64 -6.43 -4.75
C SER A 17 -31.76 -5.29 -4.21
N PRO A 18 -30.69 -5.57 -3.44
CA PRO A 18 -29.80 -4.51 -3.02
C PRO A 18 -29.22 -3.94 -4.32
N SER A 19 -29.64 -2.73 -4.65
CA SER A 19 -29.02 -1.96 -5.71
C SER A 19 -27.56 -1.86 -5.32
N SER A 20 -26.75 -2.74 -5.92
CA SER A 20 -25.30 -2.75 -5.75
C SER A 20 -24.83 -1.49 -6.43
N THR A 21 -24.88 -0.39 -5.68
CA THR A 21 -24.09 0.80 -5.96
C THR A 21 -22.65 0.31 -5.88
N PHE A 22 -22.15 -0.21 -7.01
CA PHE A 22 -20.73 -0.37 -7.23
C PHE A 22 -20.13 0.99 -6.94
N ARG A 23 -19.57 1.13 -5.73
CA ARG A 23 -18.62 2.20 -5.46
C ARG A 23 -17.48 1.91 -6.40
N LYS A 24 -17.53 2.53 -7.58
CA LYS A 24 -16.40 2.69 -8.47
C LYS A 24 -15.42 3.51 -7.63
N PHE A 25 -14.56 2.82 -6.89
CA PHE A 25 -13.34 3.45 -6.40
C PHE A 25 -12.66 3.89 -7.68
N SER A 26 -12.55 5.20 -7.90
CA SER A 26 -11.71 5.72 -8.96
C SER A 26 -10.37 5.01 -8.78
N GLU A 27 -10.04 4.16 -9.73
CA GLU A 27 -8.70 3.59 -9.90
C GLU A 27 -7.80 4.71 -10.42
N GLU A 28 -7.81 5.86 -9.72
CA GLU A 28 -6.72 6.80 -9.83
C GLU A 28 -5.53 6.10 -9.20
N PRO A 29 -4.43 5.90 -9.94
CA PRO A 29 -3.20 5.43 -9.31
C PRO A 29 -2.90 6.40 -8.18
N LEU A 30 -2.95 5.90 -6.94
CA LEU A 30 -2.55 6.67 -5.78
C LEU A 30 -1.16 7.26 -6.09
N PRO A 31 -0.90 8.53 -5.75
CA PRO A 31 0.40 9.13 -6.00
C PRO A 31 1.46 8.24 -5.35
N GLN A 32 2.24 7.55 -6.18
CA GLN A 32 3.27 6.65 -5.70
C GLN A 32 4.34 7.47 -4.98
N TYR A 33 4.78 6.99 -3.82
CA TYR A 33 5.96 7.50 -3.16
C TYR A 33 7.13 7.60 -4.15
N SER A 34 7.60 8.83 -4.37
CA SER A 34 8.81 9.05 -5.14
C SER A 34 10.01 8.90 -4.22
N LEU A 35 10.77 7.83 -4.44
CA LEU A 35 12.13 7.73 -3.91
C LEU A 35 12.93 8.98 -4.28
N SER A 36 13.82 9.40 -3.39
CA SER A 36 14.83 10.39 -3.74
C SER A 36 15.65 9.91 -4.95
N SER A 37 16.01 10.84 -5.84
CA SER A 37 16.77 10.59 -7.07
C SER A 37 18.07 9.81 -6.82
N ASP A 38 18.65 9.98 -5.63
CA ASP A 38 19.88 9.33 -5.21
C ASP A 38 19.74 7.81 -4.98
N PHE A 39 18.51 7.31 -4.98
CA PHE A 39 18.16 5.92 -4.71
C PHE A 39 17.32 5.24 -5.80
N ALA A 40 16.60 6.01 -6.64
CA ALA A 40 15.72 5.45 -7.67
C ALA A 40 16.44 4.43 -8.58
N HIS A 41 17.61 4.78 -9.09
CA HIS A 41 18.44 3.92 -9.95
C HIS A 41 18.90 2.62 -9.27
N LEU A 42 18.95 2.57 -7.93
CA LEU A 42 19.42 1.39 -7.21
C LEU A 42 18.37 0.28 -7.17
N VAL A 43 17.09 0.64 -7.28
CA VAL A 43 15.99 -0.31 -7.23
C VAL A 43 15.72 -0.89 -8.62
N GLU A 44 16.05 -0.14 -9.67
CA GLU A 44 15.90 -0.57 -11.07
C GLU A 44 16.97 -1.60 -11.49
N GLU A 45 18.17 -1.51 -10.93
CA GLU A 45 19.28 -2.41 -11.29
C GLU A 45 19.33 -3.68 -10.42
N PRO A 46 19.26 -4.89 -11.03
CA PRO A 46 19.37 -6.13 -10.29
C PRO A 46 20.77 -6.31 -9.67
N GLY A 47 20.82 -6.78 -8.41
CA GLY A 47 22.08 -7.03 -7.69
C GLY A 47 22.57 -5.85 -6.85
N MET A 48 21.82 -4.75 -6.79
CA MET A 48 22.23 -3.55 -6.04
C MET A 48 21.98 -3.61 -4.53
N ASN A 49 21.47 -4.74 -4.01
CA ASN A 49 21.12 -4.94 -2.60
C ASN A 49 22.23 -4.54 -1.63
N VAL A 50 23.49 -4.88 -1.92
CA VAL A 50 24.63 -4.52 -1.07
C VAL A 50 24.85 -3.00 -1.02
N VAL A 51 24.63 -2.32 -2.15
CA VAL A 51 24.77 -0.86 -2.26
C VAL A 51 23.60 -0.16 -1.58
N ILE A 52 22.37 -0.68 -1.76
CA ILE A 52 21.19 -0.21 -1.04
C ILE A 52 21.42 -0.30 0.47
N ALA A 53 21.86 -1.45 0.98
CA ALA A 53 22.12 -1.64 2.41
C ALA A 53 23.18 -0.65 2.95
N ARG A 54 24.26 -0.44 2.19
CA ARG A 54 25.30 0.55 2.54
C ARG A 54 24.76 1.98 2.55
N LYS A 55 23.92 2.35 1.59
CA LYS A 55 23.31 3.69 1.50
C LYS A 55 22.28 3.91 2.60
N VAL A 56 21.48 2.90 2.95
CA VAL A 56 20.56 2.95 4.11
C VAL A 56 21.33 3.17 5.41
N ALA A 57 22.45 2.46 5.62
CA ALA A 57 23.30 2.68 6.80
C ALA A 57 23.83 4.12 6.88
N LYS A 58 24.34 4.66 5.76
CA LYS A 58 24.78 6.07 5.70
C LYS A 58 23.65 7.05 5.95
N LEU A 59 22.45 6.75 5.44
CA LEU A 59 21.28 7.59 5.63
C LEU A 59 20.86 7.59 7.10
N GLN A 60 20.87 6.43 7.77
CA GLN A 60 20.66 6.30 9.21
C GLN A 60 21.62 7.18 10.03
N ASP A 61 22.91 7.15 9.71
CA ASP A 61 23.93 7.95 10.39
C ASP A 61 23.69 9.46 10.21
N SER A 62 23.09 9.85 9.07
CA SER A 62 22.82 11.25 8.74
C SER A 62 21.52 11.79 9.36
N LEU A 63 20.56 10.93 9.72
CA LEU A 63 19.24 11.31 10.27
C LEU A 63 19.26 12.41 11.34
N PRO A 64 20.11 12.35 12.40
CA PRO A 64 20.07 13.36 13.47
C PRO A 64 20.46 14.77 13.01
N ASN A 65 21.11 14.90 11.85
CA ASN A 65 21.58 16.17 11.31
C ASN A 65 20.66 16.73 10.20
N LEU A 66 19.55 16.04 9.86
CA LEU A 66 18.64 16.46 8.80
C LEU A 66 17.58 17.43 9.31
N SER A 67 17.17 18.36 8.45
CA SER A 67 16.00 19.19 8.69
C SER A 67 14.72 18.34 8.74
N PRO A 68 13.63 18.79 9.40
CA PRO A 68 12.40 18.00 9.53
C PRO A 68 11.80 17.52 8.20
N SER A 69 11.88 18.34 7.13
CA SER A 69 11.43 17.96 5.78
C SER A 69 12.29 16.82 5.20
N ASN A 70 13.61 16.94 5.33
CA ASN A 70 14.56 15.96 4.80
C ASN A 70 14.57 14.69 5.63
N LEU A 71 14.31 14.79 6.93
CA LEU A 71 14.21 13.67 7.86
C LEU A 71 12.97 12.82 7.55
N ARG A 72 11.84 13.44 7.21
CA ARG A 72 10.63 12.74 6.76
C ARG A 72 10.90 11.97 5.47
N GLN A 73 11.46 12.64 4.45
CA GLN A 73 11.83 12.01 3.19
C GLN A 73 12.83 10.86 3.43
N ALA A 74 13.88 11.09 4.21
CA ALA A 74 14.90 10.08 4.50
C ALA A 74 14.32 8.84 5.21
N LYS A 75 13.37 9.02 6.13
CA LYS A 75 12.69 7.90 6.79
C LYS A 75 11.84 7.08 5.82
N ALA A 76 11.14 7.74 4.91
CA ALA A 76 10.32 7.06 3.91
C ALA A 76 11.20 6.37 2.84
N ASP A 77 12.28 7.01 2.40
CA ASP A 77 13.29 6.40 1.52
C ASP A 77 13.90 5.15 2.17
N MET A 78 14.28 5.23 3.45
CA MET A 78 14.77 4.07 4.19
C MET A 78 13.74 2.95 4.26
N MET A 79 12.48 3.26 4.56
CA MET A 79 11.42 2.26 4.63
C MET A 79 11.26 1.53 3.29
N TYR A 80 11.21 2.29 2.20
CA TYR A 80 11.15 1.73 0.85
C TYR A 80 12.33 0.79 0.58
N LEU A 81 13.55 1.26 0.79
CA LEU A 81 14.77 0.51 0.50
C LEU A 81 14.91 -0.74 1.37
N LEU A 82 14.52 -0.67 2.65
CA LEU A 82 14.51 -1.82 3.56
C LEU A 82 13.46 -2.87 3.15
N SER A 83 12.29 -2.44 2.69
CA SER A 83 11.26 -3.34 2.14
C SER A 83 11.77 -4.11 0.93
N ILE A 84 12.39 -3.42 -0.03
CA ILE A 84 13.00 -4.08 -1.20
C ILE A 84 14.11 -5.04 -0.79
N LEU A 85 14.97 -4.67 0.17
CA LEU A 85 16.00 -5.56 0.70
C LEU A 85 15.44 -6.79 1.42
N GLY A 86 14.27 -6.66 2.04
CA GLY A 86 13.52 -7.75 2.67
C GLY A 86 12.89 -8.71 1.66
N GLY A 87 12.95 -8.41 0.36
CA GLY A 87 12.30 -9.18 -0.70
C GLY A 87 10.79 -8.90 -0.80
N GLU A 88 10.32 -7.77 -0.27
CA GLU A 88 8.94 -7.36 -0.45
C GLU A 88 8.70 -6.81 -1.87
N ASP A 89 7.48 -7.00 -2.37
CA ASP A 89 7.07 -6.43 -3.64
C ASP A 89 7.13 -4.90 -3.62
N MET A 90 7.42 -4.30 -4.79
CA MET A 90 7.50 -2.85 -4.93
C MET A 90 6.23 -2.14 -4.48
N ASP A 91 5.05 -2.70 -4.73
CA ASP A 91 3.77 -2.11 -4.31
C ASP A 91 3.62 -2.04 -2.77
N VAL A 92 4.16 -3.05 -2.08
CA VAL A 92 4.19 -3.10 -0.62
C VAL A 92 5.21 -2.08 -0.08
N ALA A 93 6.39 -2.01 -0.69
CA ALA A 93 7.42 -1.03 -0.35
C ALA A 93 6.92 0.42 -0.54
N GLN A 94 6.24 0.70 -1.66
CA GLN A 94 5.57 1.96 -1.97
C GLN A 94 4.57 2.33 -0.87
N SER A 95 3.64 1.43 -0.56
CA SER A 95 2.59 1.65 0.44
C SER A 95 3.17 1.97 1.83
N LYS A 96 4.23 1.26 2.23
CA LYS A 96 4.90 1.49 3.51
C LYS A 96 5.64 2.83 3.54
N ALA A 97 6.35 3.17 2.47
CA ALA A 97 7.06 4.43 2.36
C ALA A 97 6.09 5.63 2.39
N ASP A 98 4.99 5.55 1.66
CA ASP A 98 3.92 6.55 1.67
C ASP A 98 3.32 6.74 3.07
N SER A 99 3.08 5.64 3.79
CA SER A 99 2.59 5.72 5.17
C SER A 99 3.58 6.43 6.09
N VAL A 100 4.88 6.25 5.88
CA VAL A 100 5.93 6.93 6.67
C VAL A 100 6.05 8.40 6.29
N PHE A 101 5.96 8.72 5.00
CA PHE A 101 6.06 10.10 4.52
C PHE A 101 4.87 10.96 4.98
N ASN A 102 3.67 10.39 4.97
CA ASN A 102 2.45 11.08 5.38
C ASN A 102 2.17 11.02 6.89
N ALA A 103 3.01 10.33 7.67
CA ALA A 103 2.85 10.25 9.11
C ALA A 103 2.86 11.65 9.76
N PRO A 104 1.96 11.91 10.73
CA PRO A 104 1.99 13.14 11.52
C PRO A 104 3.31 13.23 12.32
N LEU A 105 3.90 14.44 12.34
CA LEU A 105 5.15 14.74 13.05
C LEU A 105 4.92 15.02 14.53
#